data_AF-A0A7K6ILU0-F1
#
_entry.id   AF-A0A7K6ILU0-F1
#
_cell.length_a   1.000
_cell.length_b   1.000
_cell.length_c   1.000
_cell.angle_alpha   90.00
_cell.angle_beta   90.00
_cell.angle_gamma   90.00
#
_symmetry.space_group_name_H-M   'P 1'
#
loop_
_entity.id
_entity.type
_entity.pdbx_description
1 polymer ?
#
loop_
_entity_poly.entity_id
_entity_poly.type
_entity_poly.pdbx_seq_one_letter_code
_entity_poly.pdbx_strand_id
1 'polypeptide(L)'
;MHRNFRKWIFYVFLCFGVIYVKLGALSSVVALGANIICNKIPGLAPRQRAICQSRPDAIIVIGEGAQMGINECQYQFRYGRWNCSALGEKTVFGQELRVGSREAAFTYAITAAGVAHAVTAACSQGNLSNCGCDREKQGYYNQEEGWKWGGCSADIRYGIEFSRRFVDAREIKKNARRLMNLHNNEAGRKVFQK
;
A
#
# COMPACT_ATOMS: atom_id res chain seq x y z
N MET A 1 -5.25 -40.53 43.39
CA MET A 1 -4.73 -39.27 42.82
C MET A 1 -5.02 -39.07 41.31
N HIS A 2 -6.03 -39.75 40.71
CA HIS A 2 -6.18 -39.80 39.23
C HIS A 2 -7.40 -39.03 38.65
N ARG A 3 -8.41 -38.71 39.46
CA ARG A 3 -9.69 -38.16 38.98
C ARG A 3 -9.64 -36.65 38.73
N ASN A 4 -8.91 -35.92 39.58
CA ASN A 4 -8.73 -34.47 39.43
C ASN A 4 -7.80 -34.13 38.25
N PHE A 5 -6.78 -34.96 38.00
CA PHE A 5 -5.87 -34.80 36.86
C PHE A 5 -6.57 -35.03 35.51
N ARG A 6 -7.41 -36.06 35.40
CA ARG A 6 -8.25 -36.29 34.20
C ARG A 6 -9.25 -35.17 33.95
N LYS A 7 -9.89 -34.64 34.99
CA LYS A 7 -10.79 -33.47 34.86
C LYS A 7 -10.02 -32.24 34.40
N TRP A 8 -8.84 -31.99 34.98
CA TRP A 8 -8.00 -30.85 34.60
C TRP A 8 -7.56 -30.93 33.13
N ILE A 9 -7.10 -32.10 32.67
CA ILE A 9 -6.76 -32.33 31.26
C ILE A 9 -7.96 -32.04 30.34
N PHE A 10 -9.15 -32.51 30.70
CA PHE A 10 -10.35 -32.27 29.91
C PHE A 10 -10.70 -30.78 29.82
N TYR A 11 -10.60 -30.03 30.92
CA TYR A 11 -10.81 -28.57 30.92
C TYR A 11 -9.76 -27.83 30.10
N VAL A 12 -8.50 -28.27 30.13
CA VAL A 12 -7.42 -27.70 29.32
C VAL A 12 -7.71 -27.92 27.82
N PHE A 13 -8.05 -29.14 27.40
CA PHE A 13 -8.40 -29.41 26.00
C PHE A 13 -9.66 -28.66 25.55
N LEU A 14 -10.67 -28.51 26.40
CA LEU A 14 -11.84 -27.67 26.12
C LEU A 14 -11.45 -26.21 25.91
N CYS A 15 -10.60 -25.65 26.78
CA CYS A 15 -10.13 -24.27 26.65
C CYS A 15 -9.33 -24.08 25.36
N PHE A 16 -8.39 -24.98 25.04
CA PHE A 16 -7.63 -24.92 23.79
C PHE A 16 -8.53 -25.06 22.56
N GLY A 17 -9.52 -25.96 22.59
CA GLY A 17 -10.49 -26.13 21.51
C GLY A 17 -11.35 -24.88 21.29
N VAL A 18 -11.86 -24.27 22.37
CA VAL A 18 -12.65 -23.02 22.30
C VAL A 18 -11.80 -21.85 21.78
N ILE A 19 -10.54 -21.73 22.23
CA ILE A 19 -9.62 -20.69 21.76
C ILE A 19 -9.32 -20.89 20.27
N TYR A 20 -9.02 -22.12 19.84
CA TYR A 20 -8.72 -22.44 18.45
C TYR A 20 -9.91 -22.13 17.51
N VAL A 21 -11.14 -22.49 17.93
CA VAL A 21 -12.37 -22.18 17.17
C VAL A 21 -12.61 -20.67 17.11
N LYS A 22 -12.42 -19.93 18.21
CA LYS A 22 -12.57 -18.47 18.21
C LYS A 22 -11.53 -17.77 17.33
N LEU A 23 -10.26 -18.19 17.39
CA LEU A 23 -9.21 -17.65 16.54
C LEU A 23 -9.48 -17.94 15.05
N GLY A 24 -9.89 -19.16 14.72
CA GLY A 24 -10.26 -19.56 13.36
C GLY A 24 -11.47 -18.80 12.82
N ALA A 25 -12.51 -18.60 13.65
CA ALA A 25 -13.69 -17.83 13.28
C ALA A 25 -13.38 -16.34 13.05
N LEU A 26 -12.59 -15.71 13.92
CA LEU A 26 -12.18 -14.31 13.77
C LEU A 26 -11.37 -14.08 12.48
N SER A 27 -10.39 -14.96 12.21
CA SER A 27 -9.59 -14.90 10.98
C SER A 27 -10.45 -15.06 9.72
N SER A 28 -11.43 -15.97 9.76
CA SER A 28 -12.36 -16.20 8.65
C SER A 28 -13.28 -15.00 8.40
N VAL A 29 -13.79 -14.34 9.44
CA VAL A 29 -14.65 -13.15 9.33
C VAL A 29 -13.87 -11.96 8.77
N VAL A 30 -12.64 -11.73 9.21
CA VAL A 30 -11.76 -10.66 8.68
C VAL A 30 -11.45 -10.91 7.20
N ALA A 31 -11.12 -12.14 6.82
CA ALA A 31 -10.89 -12.52 5.43
C ALA A 31 -12.15 -12.38 4.56
N LEU A 32 -13.33 -12.71 5.09
CA LEU A 32 -14.61 -12.53 4.39
C LEU A 32 -14.92 -11.04 4.18
N GLY A 33 -14.70 -10.21 5.20
CA GLY A 33 -14.86 -8.75 5.12
C GLY A 33 -13.93 -8.10 4.10
N ALA A 34 -12.66 -8.50 4.08
CA ALA A 34 -11.68 -8.06 3.09
C ALA A 34 -12.08 -8.40 1.65
N ASN A 35 -12.53 -9.64 1.41
CA ASN A 35 -13.00 -10.08 0.10
C ASN A 35 -14.20 -9.27 -0.41
N ILE A 36 -15.17 -8.98 0.46
CA ILE A 36 -16.36 -8.19 0.11
C ILE A 36 -15.98 -6.74 -0.24
N ILE A 37 -15.10 -6.11 0.54
CA ILE A 37 -14.66 -4.73 0.31
C ILE A 37 -13.90 -4.62 -1.01
N CYS A 38 -12.88 -5.45 -1.22
CA CYS A 38 -12.02 -5.39 -2.41
C CYS A 38 -12.76 -5.69 -3.73
N ASN A 39 -13.84 -6.48 -3.68
CA ASN A 39 -14.68 -6.75 -4.86
C ASN A 39 -15.52 -5.53 -5.27
N LYS A 40 -15.92 -4.69 -4.32
CA LYS A 40 -16.78 -3.53 -4.54
C LYS A 40 -16.04 -2.26 -4.97
N ILE A 41 -14.72 -2.20 -4.82
CA ILE A 41 -13.94 -1.01 -5.19
C ILE A 41 -13.89 -0.88 -6.73
N PRO A 42 -14.46 0.20 -7.31
CA PRO A 42 -14.46 0.42 -8.74
C PRO A 42 -13.04 0.72 -9.24
N GLY A 43 -12.72 0.24 -10.44
CA GLY A 43 -11.42 0.50 -11.10
C GLY A 43 -10.29 -0.45 -10.73
N LEU A 44 -10.41 -1.30 -9.70
CA LEU A 44 -9.37 -2.29 -9.41
C LEU A 44 -9.26 -3.36 -10.49
N ALA A 45 -8.04 -3.53 -11.02
CA ALA A 45 -7.70 -4.64 -11.91
C ALA A 45 -7.64 -5.97 -11.14
N PRO A 46 -7.79 -7.14 -11.80
CA PRO A 46 -7.79 -8.44 -11.11
C PRO A 46 -6.57 -8.68 -10.21
N ARG A 47 -5.36 -8.32 -10.66
CA ARG A 47 -4.14 -8.47 -9.84
C ARG A 47 -4.09 -7.48 -8.66
N GLN A 48 -4.61 -6.27 -8.82
CA GLN A 48 -4.72 -5.31 -7.71
C GLN A 48 -5.74 -5.76 -6.67
N ARG A 49 -6.84 -6.38 -7.11
CA ARG A 49 -7.84 -6.95 -6.23
C ARG A 49 -7.27 -8.10 -5.38
N ALA A 50 -6.45 -8.96 -5.98
CA ALA A 50 -5.73 -9.99 -5.22
C ALA A 50 -4.79 -9.38 -4.15
N ILE A 51 -4.10 -8.29 -4.47
CA ILE A 51 -3.27 -7.56 -3.50
C ILE A 51 -4.13 -6.98 -2.38
N CYS A 52 -5.26 -6.33 -2.72
CA CYS A 52 -6.22 -5.80 -1.74
C CYS A 52 -6.73 -6.90 -0.81
N GLN A 53 -7.08 -8.07 -1.32
CA GLN A 53 -7.55 -9.20 -0.50
C GLN A 53 -6.46 -9.69 0.46
N SER A 54 -5.19 -9.66 0.05
CA SER A 54 -4.05 -10.03 0.90
C SER A 54 -3.65 -8.95 1.91
N ARG A 55 -3.92 -7.68 1.60
CA ARG A 55 -3.53 -6.48 2.36
C ARG A 55 -4.68 -5.46 2.36
N PRO A 56 -5.82 -5.78 3.01
CA PRO A 56 -6.98 -4.89 3.05
C PRO A 56 -6.73 -3.65 3.91
N ASP A 57 -5.80 -3.73 4.86
CA ASP A 57 -5.29 -2.60 5.66
C ASP A 57 -4.69 -1.50 4.79
N ALA A 58 -4.02 -1.88 3.69
CA ALA A 58 -3.30 -0.94 2.85
C ALA A 58 -4.20 -0.22 1.83
N ILE A 59 -5.37 -0.75 1.47
CA ILE A 59 -6.14 -0.22 0.32
C ILE A 59 -6.59 1.23 0.49
N ILE A 60 -6.90 1.64 1.73
CA ILE A 60 -7.27 3.01 2.06
C ILE A 60 -6.09 3.95 1.85
N VAL A 61 -4.93 3.61 2.41
CA VAL A 61 -3.68 4.38 2.26
C VAL A 61 -3.26 4.49 0.79
N ILE A 62 -3.44 3.43 0.00
CA ILE A 62 -3.17 3.47 -1.45
C ILE A 62 -4.13 4.45 -2.14
N GLY A 63 -5.42 4.42 -1.78
CA GLY A 63 -6.42 5.35 -2.31
C GLY A 63 -6.09 6.80 -1.99
N GLU A 64 -5.71 7.08 -0.74
CA GLU A 64 -5.24 8.39 -0.30
C GLU A 64 -3.99 8.84 -1.06
N GLY A 65 -3.02 7.96 -1.25
CA GLY A 65 -1.82 8.24 -2.04
C GLY A 65 -2.10 8.52 -3.52
N ALA A 66 -3.05 7.79 -4.11
CA ALA A 66 -3.51 8.05 -5.47
C ALA A 66 -4.23 9.40 -5.58
N GLN A 67 -5.11 9.71 -4.63
CA GLN A 67 -5.80 11.00 -4.56
C GLN A 67 -4.83 12.16 -4.35
N MET A 68 -3.82 11.98 -3.50
CA MET A 68 -2.75 12.96 -3.30
C MET A 68 -2.02 13.26 -4.62
N GLY A 69 -1.70 12.23 -5.40
CA GLY A 69 -1.10 12.42 -6.73
C GLY A 69 -2.01 13.17 -7.72
N ILE A 70 -3.34 12.93 -7.67
CA ILE A 70 -4.31 13.65 -8.48
C ILE A 70 -4.39 15.12 -8.07
N ASN A 71 -4.46 15.41 -6.77
CA ASN A 71 -4.49 16.77 -6.25
C ASN A 71 -3.22 17.55 -6.68
N GLU A 72 -2.05 16.90 -6.61
CA GLU A 72 -0.79 17.49 -7.06
C GLU A 72 -0.77 17.70 -8.58
N CYS A 73 -1.33 16.78 -9.36
CA CYS A 73 -1.52 16.98 -10.80
C CYS A 73 -2.35 18.23 -11.09
N GLN A 74 -3.52 18.34 -10.46
CA GLN A 74 -4.40 19.50 -10.62
C GLN A 74 -3.70 20.79 -10.21
N TYR A 75 -2.92 20.75 -9.12
CA TYR A 75 -2.11 21.89 -8.71
C TYR A 75 -1.08 22.27 -9.79
N GLN A 76 -0.25 21.33 -10.26
CA GLN A 76 0.79 21.60 -11.25
C GLN A 76 0.23 22.10 -12.58
N PHE A 77 -0.95 21.61 -12.99
CA PHE A 77 -1.58 21.95 -14.26
C PHE A 77 -2.72 22.98 -14.15
N ARG A 78 -2.86 23.68 -13.02
CA ARG A 78 -3.99 24.58 -12.72
C ARG A 78 -4.24 25.71 -13.73
N TYR A 79 -3.20 26.14 -14.46
CA TYR A 79 -3.30 27.16 -15.51
C TYR A 79 -3.16 26.59 -16.93
N GLY A 80 -3.14 25.25 -17.07
CA GLY A 80 -3.09 24.56 -18.34
C GLY A 80 -4.47 24.38 -18.97
N ARG A 81 -4.52 24.22 -20.30
CA ARG A 81 -5.75 23.81 -21.01
C ARG A 81 -6.25 22.44 -20.54
N TRP A 82 -5.30 21.55 -20.26
CA TRP A 82 -5.54 20.31 -19.54
C TRP A 82 -5.07 20.52 -18.11
N ASN A 83 -5.97 20.39 -17.13
CA ASN A 83 -5.77 20.76 -15.73
C ASN A 83 -5.99 19.59 -14.75
N CYS A 84 -5.93 18.35 -15.24
CA CYS A 84 -6.18 17.13 -14.48
C CYS A 84 -7.58 17.02 -13.80
N SER A 85 -8.55 17.90 -14.09
CA SER A 85 -9.83 17.93 -13.36
C SER A 85 -10.70 16.70 -13.58
N ALA A 86 -10.58 16.06 -14.76
CA ALA A 86 -11.28 14.82 -15.07
C ALA A 86 -10.70 13.59 -14.34
N LEU A 87 -9.50 13.71 -13.74
CA LEU A 87 -8.89 12.57 -13.05
C LEU A 87 -9.59 12.32 -11.71
N GLY A 88 -9.93 11.06 -11.44
CA GLY A 88 -10.48 10.65 -10.14
C GLY A 88 -11.99 10.87 -9.97
N GLU A 89 -12.69 11.40 -10.97
CA GLU A 89 -14.15 11.65 -10.91
C GLU A 89 -14.95 10.36 -10.68
N LYS A 90 -14.52 9.26 -11.31
CA LYS A 90 -15.16 7.93 -11.15
C LYS A 90 -14.43 7.04 -10.15
N THR A 91 -13.10 7.04 -10.19
CA THR A 91 -12.24 6.22 -9.32
C THR A 91 -10.79 6.65 -9.44
N VAL A 92 -10.08 6.68 -8.31
CA VAL A 92 -8.62 6.91 -8.25
C VAL A 92 -7.80 5.72 -8.78
N PHE A 93 -8.44 4.54 -8.90
CA PHE A 93 -7.83 3.34 -9.44
C PHE A 93 -8.14 3.16 -10.95
N GLY A 94 -8.65 4.17 -11.66
CA GLY A 94 -9.00 4.07 -13.09
C GLY A 94 -7.81 4.03 -14.05
N GLN A 95 -8.04 3.62 -15.30
CA GLN A 95 -7.15 3.99 -16.41
C GLN A 95 -7.68 5.28 -17.00
N GLU A 96 -7.11 6.40 -16.57
CA GLU A 96 -7.75 7.68 -16.82
C GLU A 96 -7.43 8.26 -18.21
N LEU A 97 -6.28 7.89 -18.80
CA LEU A 97 -5.83 8.43 -20.09
C LEU A 97 -5.52 7.31 -21.09
N ARG A 98 -6.42 7.13 -22.08
CA ARG A 98 -6.27 6.12 -23.15
C ARG A 98 -5.11 6.45 -24.09
N VAL A 99 -4.84 7.73 -24.31
CA VAL A 99 -3.79 8.22 -25.23
C VAL A 99 -2.44 8.30 -24.53
N GLY A 100 -1.38 7.92 -25.24
CA GLY A 100 0.00 8.06 -24.76
C GLY A 100 0.54 9.49 -24.93
N SER A 101 0.09 10.42 -24.08
CA SER A 101 0.53 11.82 -24.10
C SER A 101 1.52 12.16 -22.97
N ARG A 102 2.09 13.37 -23.00
CA ARG A 102 2.98 13.87 -21.92
C ARG A 102 2.23 14.02 -20.61
N GLU A 103 0.98 14.46 -20.68
CA GLU A 103 0.05 14.57 -19.55
C GLU A 103 -0.17 13.18 -18.93
N ALA A 104 -0.38 12.16 -19.77
CA ALA A 104 -0.47 10.79 -19.28
C ALA A 104 0.83 10.32 -18.64
N ALA A 105 1.98 10.63 -19.21
CA ALA A 105 3.25 10.27 -18.58
C ALA A 105 3.38 10.87 -17.17
N PHE A 106 2.98 12.14 -17.01
CA PHE A 106 2.95 12.81 -15.72
C PHE A 106 1.97 12.16 -14.73
N THR A 107 0.75 11.81 -15.15
CA THR A 107 -0.24 11.20 -14.25
C THR A 107 0.25 9.85 -13.69
N TYR A 108 0.79 8.99 -14.55
CA TYR A 108 1.35 7.71 -14.12
C TYR A 108 2.50 7.89 -13.12
N ALA A 109 3.41 8.84 -13.39
CA ALA A 109 4.50 9.16 -12.49
C ALA A 109 4.02 9.69 -11.13
N ILE A 110 3.16 10.71 -11.10
CA ILE A 110 2.73 11.35 -9.85
C ILE A 110 1.84 10.42 -9.02
N THR A 111 1.00 9.58 -9.64
CA THR A 111 0.21 8.58 -8.91
C THR A 111 1.11 7.50 -8.30
N ALA A 112 2.12 7.00 -9.03
CA ALA A 112 3.07 6.03 -8.48
C ALA A 112 3.89 6.61 -7.33
N ALA A 113 4.27 7.89 -7.44
CA ALA A 113 4.96 8.63 -6.38
C ALA A 113 4.06 8.84 -5.15
N GLY A 114 2.81 9.28 -5.34
CA GLY A 114 1.84 9.52 -4.27
C GLY A 114 1.54 8.25 -3.47
N VAL A 115 1.37 7.10 -4.14
CA VAL A 115 1.20 5.81 -3.45
C VAL A 115 2.45 5.43 -2.65
N ALA A 116 3.65 5.61 -3.21
CA ALA A 116 4.88 5.29 -2.50
C ALA A 116 5.07 6.19 -1.26
N HIS A 117 4.77 7.48 -1.39
CA HIS A 117 4.81 8.43 -0.29
C HIS A 117 3.82 8.09 0.81
N ALA A 118 2.54 7.89 0.48
CA ALA A 118 1.49 7.60 1.45
C ALA A 118 1.76 6.30 2.22
N VAL A 119 2.20 5.24 1.53
CA VAL A 119 2.56 3.97 2.19
C VAL A 119 3.76 4.17 3.13
N THR A 120 4.81 4.86 2.69
CA THR A 120 5.99 5.15 3.51
C THR A 120 5.62 5.92 4.79
N ALA A 121 4.78 6.95 4.64
CA ALA A 121 4.31 7.77 5.75
C ALA A 121 3.47 6.95 6.73
N ALA A 122 2.50 6.17 6.22
CA ALA A 122 1.64 5.33 7.05
C ALA A 122 2.42 4.25 7.81
N CYS A 123 3.45 3.65 7.20
CA CYS A 123 4.36 2.72 7.87
C CYS A 123 5.11 3.39 9.03
N SER A 124 5.63 4.60 8.80
CA SER A 124 6.38 5.36 9.80
C SER A 124 5.51 5.84 10.97
N GLN A 125 4.22 6.06 10.71
CA GLN A 125 3.23 6.44 11.72
C GLN A 125 2.66 5.22 12.49
N GLY A 126 2.93 3.99 12.04
CA GLY A 126 2.36 2.78 12.63
C GLY A 126 0.91 2.51 12.23
N ASN A 127 0.41 3.15 11.15
CA ASN A 127 -0.95 2.96 10.65
C ASN A 127 -1.12 1.69 9.78
N LEU A 128 -0.02 0.99 9.47
CA LEU A 128 0.00 -0.26 8.71
C LEU A 128 0.70 -1.37 9.50
N SER A 129 0.12 -2.57 9.51
CA SER A 129 0.56 -3.64 10.42
C SER A 129 1.82 -4.38 9.98
N ASN A 130 2.13 -4.41 8.68
CA ASN A 130 3.21 -5.25 8.12
C ASN A 130 4.42 -4.43 7.63
N CYS A 131 4.61 -3.24 8.18
CA CYS A 131 5.77 -2.39 7.93
C CYS A 131 6.03 -1.48 9.14
N GLY A 132 7.11 -0.71 9.10
CA GLY A 132 7.48 0.19 10.19
C GLY A 132 8.59 1.15 9.80
N CYS A 133 9.33 1.61 10.81
CA CYS A 133 10.48 2.49 10.64
C CYS A 133 11.67 1.75 10.00
N ASP A 134 12.47 2.49 9.24
CA ASP A 134 13.80 2.06 8.86
C ASP A 134 14.72 1.96 10.09
N ARG A 135 15.42 0.83 10.19
CA ARG A 135 16.31 0.49 11.31
C ARG A 135 17.79 0.46 10.89
N GLU A 136 18.11 0.65 9.62
CA GLU A 136 19.49 0.51 9.11
C GLU A 136 20.47 1.51 9.76
N LYS A 137 19.98 2.69 10.16
CA LYS A 137 20.78 3.75 10.81
C LYS A 137 20.47 3.95 12.29
N GLN A 138 19.55 3.18 12.86
CA GLN A 138 19.21 3.33 14.28
C GLN A 138 20.39 2.93 15.17
N GLY A 139 20.78 3.81 16.08
CA GLY A 139 21.75 3.51 17.14
C GLY A 139 23.23 3.51 16.74
N TYR A 140 23.60 3.91 15.51
CA TYR A 140 25.01 3.90 15.07
C TYR A 140 25.44 5.23 14.42
N TYR A 141 26.30 6.01 15.09
CA TYR A 141 27.43 6.77 14.51
C TYR A 141 28.38 7.36 15.59
N ASN A 142 29.59 7.73 15.16
CA ASN A 142 30.79 8.14 15.92
C ASN A 142 30.54 8.95 17.21
N GLN A 143 31.15 8.51 18.33
CA GLN A 143 31.14 9.23 19.61
C GLN A 143 31.72 10.66 19.54
N GLU A 144 32.49 10.98 18.49
CA GLU A 144 33.14 12.28 18.30
C GLU A 144 32.19 13.39 17.86
N GLU A 145 31.03 13.08 17.26
CA GLU A 145 30.14 14.10 16.65
C GLU A 145 28.97 14.55 17.56
N GLY A 146 28.81 13.98 18.75
CA GLY A 146 27.88 14.49 19.78
C GLY A 146 26.37 14.38 19.47
N TRP A 147 25.97 13.71 18.38
CA TRP A 147 24.56 13.46 18.03
C TRP A 147 24.29 11.97 17.84
N LYS A 148 23.02 11.54 18.05
CA LYS A 148 22.59 10.14 17.87
C LYS A 148 21.35 10.06 17.00
N TRP A 149 21.27 9.04 16.15
CA TRP A 149 20.03 8.69 15.46
C TRP A 149 18.97 8.24 16.47
N GLY A 150 17.76 8.77 16.31
CA GLY A 150 16.61 8.44 17.15
C GLY A 150 15.29 8.63 16.40
N GLY A 151 14.18 8.25 17.03
CA GLY A 151 12.85 8.33 16.43
C GLY A 151 12.60 7.24 15.38
N CYS A 152 11.67 7.54 14.47
CA CYS A 152 11.23 6.64 13.41
C CYS A 152 11.67 7.19 12.04
N SER A 153 12.77 6.67 11.51
CA SER A 153 13.17 6.95 10.14
C SER A 153 12.21 6.29 9.16
N ALA A 154 11.90 6.97 8.06
CA ALA A 154 10.97 6.46 7.07
C ALA A 154 11.60 5.36 6.20
N ASP A 155 10.96 4.18 6.11
CA ASP A 155 11.36 3.12 5.18
C ASP A 155 10.82 3.39 3.76
N ILE A 156 11.53 4.25 3.04
CA ILE A 156 11.21 4.64 1.67
C ILE A 156 11.27 3.43 0.72
N ARG A 157 12.19 2.49 0.97
CA ARG A 157 12.38 1.30 0.12
C ARG A 157 11.12 0.45 0.14
N TYR A 158 10.54 0.22 1.31
CA TYR A 158 9.26 -0.50 1.44
C TYR A 158 8.13 0.19 0.66
N GLY A 159 7.99 1.53 0.78
CA GLY A 159 6.96 2.26 0.06
C GLY A 159 7.10 2.21 -1.47
N ILE A 160 8.33 2.32 -1.98
CA ILE A 160 8.63 2.17 -3.42
C ILE A 160 8.26 0.77 -3.91
N GLU A 161 8.66 -0.27 -3.18
CA GLU A 161 8.38 -1.66 -3.53
C GLU A 161 6.88 -1.96 -3.52
N PHE A 162 6.18 -1.47 -2.50
CA PHE A 162 4.74 -1.63 -2.39
C PHE A 162 4.01 -0.91 -3.54
N SER A 163 4.37 0.35 -3.83
CA SER A 163 3.83 1.10 -4.96
C SER A 163 4.07 0.36 -6.28
N ARG A 164 5.28 -0.16 -6.50
CA ARG A 164 5.60 -1.00 -7.68
C ARG A 164 4.68 -2.21 -7.74
N ARG A 165 4.53 -2.97 -6.66
CA ARG A 165 3.67 -4.17 -6.62
C ARG A 165 2.21 -3.86 -6.94
N PHE A 166 1.66 -2.76 -6.43
CA PHE A 166 0.25 -2.42 -6.59
C PHE A 166 -0.06 -1.62 -7.88
N VAL A 167 0.66 -0.53 -8.14
CA VAL A 167 0.39 0.36 -9.28
C VAL A 167 0.70 -0.34 -10.59
N ASP A 168 1.77 -1.13 -10.65
CA ASP A 168 2.17 -1.83 -11.88
C ASP A 168 1.36 -3.12 -12.11
N ALA A 169 0.58 -3.60 -11.13
CA ALA A 169 -0.19 -4.86 -11.24
C ALA A 169 -1.21 -4.88 -12.39
N ARG A 170 -1.65 -3.71 -12.87
CA ARG A 170 -2.52 -3.57 -14.05
C ARG A 170 -1.76 -3.55 -15.38
N GLU A 171 -0.45 -3.26 -15.36
CA GLU A 171 0.35 -3.01 -16.55
C GLU A 171 1.00 -4.31 -17.06
N ILE A 172 0.19 -5.18 -17.68
CA ILE A 172 0.69 -6.43 -18.27
C ILE A 172 1.54 -6.10 -19.50
N LYS A 173 2.82 -6.52 -19.52
CA LYS A 173 3.82 -6.25 -20.57
C LYS A 173 3.47 -6.88 -21.94
N LYS A 174 2.42 -6.38 -22.59
CA LYS A 174 1.92 -6.88 -23.88
C LYS A 174 2.02 -5.87 -25.02
N ASN A 175 2.18 -4.57 -24.72
CA ASN A 175 2.25 -3.54 -25.74
C ASN A 175 3.14 -2.36 -25.30
N ALA A 176 3.54 -1.52 -26.27
CA ALA A 176 4.40 -0.36 -26.04
C ALA A 176 3.81 0.62 -25.02
N ARG A 177 2.49 0.81 -25.02
CA ARG A 177 1.79 1.69 -24.04
C ARG A 177 1.99 1.20 -22.61
N ARG A 178 1.86 -0.10 -22.35
CA ARG A 178 2.07 -0.71 -21.02
C ARG A 178 3.53 -0.57 -20.57
N LEU A 179 4.48 -0.73 -21.49
CA LEU A 179 5.90 -0.51 -21.20
C LEU A 179 6.19 0.95 -20.84
N MET A 180 5.59 1.89 -21.56
CA MET A 180 5.70 3.32 -21.25
C MET A 180 5.09 3.66 -19.89
N ASN A 181 3.93 3.08 -19.56
CA ASN A 181 3.31 3.27 -18.24
C ASN A 181 4.21 2.77 -17.11
N LEU A 182 4.78 1.56 -17.25
CA LEU A 182 5.75 1.02 -16.29
C LEU A 182 6.98 1.93 -16.13
N HIS A 183 7.49 2.46 -17.24
CA HIS A 183 8.61 3.40 -17.22
C HIS A 183 8.26 4.68 -16.45
N ASN A 184 7.10 5.27 -16.73
CA ASN A 184 6.66 6.50 -16.06
C ASN A 184 6.37 6.28 -14.57
N ASN A 185 5.76 5.16 -14.21
CA ASN A 185 5.57 4.77 -12.80
C ASN A 185 6.91 4.69 -12.06
N GLU A 186 7.91 4.07 -12.69
CA GLU A 186 9.24 3.95 -12.12
C GLU A 186 9.96 5.29 -12.01
N ALA A 187 9.82 6.15 -13.02
CA ALA A 187 10.34 7.52 -12.98
C ALA A 187 9.75 8.30 -11.80
N GLY A 188 8.45 8.16 -11.54
CA GLY A 188 7.77 8.75 -10.38
C GLY A 188 8.32 8.26 -9.05
N ARG A 189 8.61 6.96 -8.91
CA ARG A 189 9.16 6.40 -7.67
C ARG A 189 10.62 6.78 -7.40
N LYS A 190 11.41 7.01 -8.46
CA LYS A 190 12.83 7.38 -8.33
C LYS A 190 13.07 8.75 -7.70
N VAL A 191 12.06 9.61 -7.60
CA VAL A 191 12.22 10.92 -6.95
C VAL A 191 12.62 10.83 -5.48
N PHE A 192 12.34 9.71 -4.81
CA PHE A 192 12.70 9.48 -3.41
C PHE A 192 14.09 8.88 -3.21
N GLN A 193 14.84 8.57 -4.28
CA GLN A 193 16.16 7.92 -4.23
C GLN A 193 17.31 8.90 -4.53
N LYS A 194 17.07 10.20 -4.38
CA LYS A 194 18.03 11.27 -4.72
C LYS A 194 18.77 11.78 -3.50
#